data_AF-A0A2E4HIL7-F1
#
_entry.id   AF-A0A2E4HIL7-F1
#
_cell.length_a   1.000
_cell.length_b   1.000
_cell.length_c   1.000
_cell.angle_alpha   90.00
_cell.angle_beta   90.00
_cell.angle_gamma   90.00
#
_symmetry.space_group_name_H-M   'P 1'
#
loop_
_entity.id
_entity.type
_entity.pdbx_description
1 polymer ?
#
loop_
_entity_poly.entity_id
_entity_poly.type
_entity_poly.pdbx_seq_one_letter_code
_entity_poly.pdbx_strand_id
1 'polypeptide(L)'
;MCMRSGGLLQRKLEEFGISTISISNSPEMTVRVAVPRAVFIQFPFGRLLGDVDDRDQQREICDDMVEMLSSANQPNSYKHLDYSWPDPPELTKWRPDIPAPLGLLREEGKVDEELVEKNYRDEEREGL
;
A
#
# COMPACT_ATOMS: atom_id res chain seq x y z
N MET A 1 -0.85 4.41 6.19
CA MET A 1 -1.88 4.23 7.24
C MET A 1 -1.93 2.75 7.59
N CYS A 2 -2.03 2.36 8.86
CA CYS A 2 -2.16 0.93 9.19
C CYS A 2 -3.56 0.41 8.85
N MET A 3 -3.69 -0.89 8.56
CA MET A 3 -4.99 -1.48 8.17
C MET A 3 -6.09 -1.26 9.22
N ARG A 4 -5.75 -1.35 10.51
CA ARG A 4 -6.69 -1.10 11.62
C ARG A 4 -7.28 0.32 11.59
N SER A 5 -6.43 1.34 11.48
CA SER A 5 -6.89 2.72 11.40
C SER A 5 -7.70 2.99 10.14
N GLY A 6 -7.30 2.39 9.00
CA GLY A 6 -8.05 2.50 7.75
C GLY A 6 -9.48 1.95 7.87
N GLY A 7 -9.65 0.76 8.44
CA GLY A 7 -10.96 0.16 8.64
C GLY A 7 -11.88 0.96 9.56
N LEU A 8 -11.34 1.53 10.65
CA LEU A 8 -12.10 2.40 11.55
C LEU A 8 -12.57 3.68 10.87
N LEU A 9 -11.68 4.31 10.09
CA LEU A 9 -12.01 5.52 9.34
C LEU A 9 -13.10 5.24 8.29
N GLN A 10 -12.96 4.15 7.54
CA GLN A 10 -13.95 3.75 6.53
C GLN A 10 -15.34 3.56 7.13
N ARG A 11 -15.45 2.84 8.25
CA ARG A 11 -16.74 2.69 8.96
C ARG A 11 -17.35 4.04 9.33
N LYS A 12 -16.53 4.96 9.86
CA LYS A 12 -17.03 6.26 10.28
C LYS A 12 -17.48 7.11 9.09
N LEU A 13 -16.78 7.04 7.96
CA LEU A 13 -17.17 7.73 6.72
C LEU A 13 -18.47 7.16 6.15
N GLU A 14 -18.65 5.83 6.16
CA GLU A 14 -19.89 5.20 5.70
C GLU A 14 -21.10 5.53 6.59
N GLU A 15 -20.91 5.68 7.90
CA GLU A 15 -21.95 6.21 8.80
C GLU A 15 -22.42 7.63 8.40
N PHE A 16 -21.55 8.43 7.79
CA PHE A 16 -21.90 9.76 7.26
C PHE A 16 -22.46 9.71 5.83
N GLY A 17 -22.68 8.52 5.27
CA GLY A 17 -23.21 8.34 3.92
C GLY A 17 -22.15 8.46 2.81
N ILE A 18 -20.87 8.49 3.15
CA ILE A 18 -19.77 8.50 2.17
C ILE A 18 -19.35 7.05 1.93
N SER A 19 -19.62 6.52 0.73
CA SER A 19 -19.21 5.16 0.37
C SER A 19 -17.68 5.07 0.26
N THR A 20 -17.09 4.02 0.83
CA THR A 20 -15.63 3.84 0.85
C THR A 20 -15.23 2.47 0.32
N ILE A 21 -14.04 2.34 -0.24
CA ILE A 21 -13.46 1.05 -0.63
C ILE A 21 -11.96 1.02 -0.37
N SER A 22 -11.46 -0.12 0.08
CA SER A 22 -10.03 -0.39 0.23
C SER A 22 -9.49 -1.24 -0.91
N ILE A 23 -8.25 -1.02 -1.30
CA ILE A 23 -7.43 -1.97 -2.05
C ILE A 23 -6.35 -2.53 -1.13
N SER A 24 -6.14 -3.84 -1.16
CA SER A 24 -5.18 -4.51 -0.26
C SER A 24 -4.52 -5.71 -0.92
N ASN A 25 -3.25 -5.91 -0.63
CA ASN A 25 -2.49 -7.12 -0.97
C ASN A 25 -2.29 -8.05 0.23
N SER A 26 -2.96 -7.78 1.36
CA SER A 26 -2.97 -8.67 2.54
C SER A 26 -4.41 -9.02 2.92
N PRO A 27 -5.01 -10.03 2.25
CA PRO A 27 -6.39 -10.42 2.49
C PRO A 27 -6.64 -10.81 3.96
N GLU A 28 -5.76 -11.62 4.54
CA GLU A 28 -5.92 -12.11 5.92
C GLU A 28 -6.06 -10.96 6.92
N MET A 29 -5.15 -9.98 6.86
CA MET A 29 -5.16 -8.84 7.76
C MET A 29 -6.38 -7.94 7.52
N THR A 30 -6.77 -7.77 6.26
CA THR A 30 -7.92 -6.95 5.88
C THR A 30 -9.23 -7.53 6.39
N VAL A 31 -9.40 -8.85 6.25
CA VAL A 31 -10.55 -9.59 6.79
C VAL A 31 -10.56 -9.54 8.32
N ARG A 32 -9.40 -9.70 8.96
CA ARG A 32 -9.29 -9.64 10.43
C ARG A 32 -9.68 -8.27 11.01
N VAL A 33 -9.39 -7.19 10.28
CA VAL A 33 -9.82 -5.83 10.65
C VAL A 33 -11.31 -5.58 10.35
N ALA A 34 -11.93 -6.41 9.51
CA ALA A 34 -13.32 -6.31 9.10
C ALA A 34 -13.65 -4.94 8.50
N VAL A 35 -12.92 -4.57 7.44
CA VAL A 35 -13.21 -3.36 6.68
C VAL A 35 -14.56 -3.50 5.95
N PRO A 36 -15.34 -2.41 5.75
CA PRO A 36 -16.68 -2.52 5.17
C PRO A 36 -16.69 -3.21 3.80
N ARG A 37 -15.72 -2.89 2.96
CA ARG A 37 -15.50 -3.51 1.66
C ARG A 37 -14.07 -3.35 1.18
N ALA A 38 -13.55 -4.34 0.46
CA ALA A 38 -12.22 -4.26 -0.14
C ALA A 38 -12.09 -5.10 -1.41
N VAL A 39 -11.19 -4.68 -2.29
CA VAL A 39 -10.66 -5.52 -3.36
C VAL A 39 -9.27 -6.00 -2.99
N PHE A 40 -8.95 -7.23 -3.40
CA PHE A 40 -7.65 -7.85 -3.18
C PHE A 40 -6.88 -7.96 -4.48
N ILE A 41 -5.64 -7.49 -4.47
CA ILE A 41 -4.75 -7.54 -5.64
C ILE A 41 -3.39 -8.10 -5.24
N GLN A 42 -2.83 -8.96 -6.09
CA GLN A 42 -1.56 -9.64 -5.84
C GLN A 42 -0.36 -8.84 -6.39
N PHE A 43 -0.36 -7.54 -6.11
CA PHE A 43 0.71 -6.62 -6.51
C PHE A 43 1.68 -6.35 -5.36
N PRO A 44 2.93 -5.95 -5.65
CA PRO A 44 3.90 -5.59 -4.62
C PRO A 44 3.41 -4.42 -3.75
N PHE A 45 3.90 -4.36 -2.51
CA PHE A 45 3.63 -3.23 -1.63
C PHE A 45 4.07 -1.91 -2.26
N GLY A 46 3.23 -0.88 -2.13
CA GLY A 46 3.46 0.42 -2.75
C GLY A 46 3.09 0.49 -4.24
N ARG A 47 2.65 -0.60 -4.85
CA ARG A 47 2.31 -0.72 -6.28
C ARG A 47 0.92 -1.30 -6.51
N LEU A 48 0.00 -1.08 -5.58
CA LEU A 48 -1.33 -1.70 -5.61
C LEU A 48 -2.18 -1.31 -6.84
N LEU A 49 -1.88 -0.18 -7.48
CA LEU A 49 -2.60 0.28 -8.68
C LEU A 49 -1.88 -0.06 -9.99
N GLY A 50 -0.71 -0.71 -9.96
CA GLY A 50 0.07 -1.00 -11.18
C GLY A 50 1.43 -0.31 -11.22
N ASP A 51 2.10 -0.39 -12.38
CA ASP A 51 3.40 0.22 -12.59
C ASP A 51 3.33 1.73 -12.88
N VAL A 52 4.48 2.39 -12.80
CA VAL A 52 4.62 3.80 -13.13
C VAL A 52 4.27 4.03 -14.60
N ASP A 53 3.52 5.09 -14.88
CA ASP A 53 3.04 5.48 -16.22
C ASP A 53 2.09 4.51 -16.95
N ASP A 54 1.74 3.35 -16.36
CA ASP A 54 0.69 2.47 -16.89
C ASP A 54 -0.71 2.97 -16.50
N ARG A 55 -1.15 4.04 -17.16
CA ARG A 55 -2.45 4.67 -16.89
C ARG A 55 -3.63 3.77 -17.23
N ASP A 56 -3.46 2.88 -18.21
CA ASP A 56 -4.56 2.02 -18.67
C ASP A 56 -4.84 0.95 -17.61
N GLN A 57 -3.82 0.26 -17.10
CA GLN A 57 -3.99 -0.71 -16.01
C GLN A 57 -4.47 -0.05 -14.71
N GLN A 58 -3.89 1.10 -14.35
CA GLN A 58 -4.33 1.87 -13.17
C GLN A 58 -5.82 2.21 -13.26
N ARG A 59 -6.30 2.55 -14.47
CA ARG A 59 -7.70 2.86 -14.71
C ARG A 59 -8.58 1.63 -14.59
N GLU A 60 -8.20 0.50 -15.20
CA GLU A 60 -8.95 -0.76 -15.09
C GLU A 60 -9.13 -1.18 -13.62
N ILE A 61 -8.08 -1.09 -12.81
CA ILE A 61 -8.15 -1.38 -11.37
C ILE A 61 -9.09 -0.40 -10.65
N CYS A 62 -9.04 0.89 -10.98
CA CYS A 62 -9.96 1.88 -10.40
C CYS A 62 -11.41 1.61 -10.80
N ASP A 63 -11.67 1.23 -12.06
CA ASP A 63 -12.99 0.92 -12.56
C ASP A 63 -13.55 -0.33 -11.86
N ASP A 64 -12.74 -1.38 -11.65
CA ASP A 64 -13.10 -2.56 -10.86
C ASP A 64 -13.42 -2.22 -9.40
N MET A 65 -12.67 -1.30 -8.79
CA MET A 65 -12.97 -0.79 -7.45
C MET A 65 -14.33 -0.07 -7.43
N VAL A 66 -14.61 0.76 -8.42
CA VAL A 66 -15.90 1.46 -8.51
C VAL A 66 -17.05 0.49 -8.77
N GLU A 67 -16.85 -0.54 -9.59
CA GLU A 67 -17.84 -1.60 -9.79
C GLU A 67 -18.14 -2.33 -8.47
N MET A 68 -17.09 -2.64 -7.70
CA MET A 68 -17.25 -3.26 -6.38
C MET A 68 -18.05 -2.40 -5.40
N LEU A 69 -17.94 -1.06 -5.48
CA LEU A 69 -18.79 -0.17 -4.67
C LEU A 69 -20.28 -0.38 -4.95
N SER A 70 -20.65 -0.61 -6.20
CA SER A 70 -22.04 -0.80 -6.63
C SER A 70 -22.59 -2.21 -6.37
N SER A 71 -21.73 -3.24 -6.39
CA SER A 71 -22.13 -4.63 -6.21
C SER A 71 -22.07 -5.11 -4.75
N ALA A 72 -21.33 -4.41 -3.88
CA ALA A 72 -21.21 -4.70 -2.46
C ALA A 72 -22.49 -4.34 -1.67
N ASN A 73 -23.46 -5.25 -1.68
CA ASN A 73 -24.75 -5.09 -0.99
C ASN A 73 -24.74 -5.53 0.49
N GLN A 74 -23.62 -6.04 1.00
CA GLN A 74 -23.50 -6.52 2.38
C GLN A 74 -22.22 -5.98 3.05
N PRO A 75 -22.21 -5.84 4.39
CA PRO A 75 -20.99 -5.56 5.13
C PRO A 75 -19.94 -6.65 4.91
N ASN A 76 -18.66 -6.28 4.98
CA ASN A 76 -17.52 -7.18 4.79
C ASN A 76 -17.51 -7.85 3.40
N SER A 77 -17.82 -7.08 2.36
CA SER A 77 -17.78 -7.57 0.97
C SER A 77 -16.36 -7.50 0.43
N TYR A 78 -15.83 -8.65 -0.03
CA TYR A 78 -14.47 -8.76 -0.54
C TYR A 78 -14.45 -9.42 -1.93
N LYS A 79 -13.61 -8.90 -2.83
CA LYS A 79 -13.42 -9.46 -4.18
C LYS A 79 -11.93 -9.58 -4.48
N HIS A 80 -11.48 -10.73 -4.95
CA HIS A 80 -10.15 -10.87 -5.54
C HIS A 80 -10.20 -10.39 -6.99
N LEU A 81 -9.24 -9.55 -7.38
CA LEU A 81 -9.06 -9.12 -8.75
C LEU A 81 -8.02 -10.02 -9.42
N ASP A 82 -8.28 -10.42 -10.66
CA ASP A 82 -7.47 -11.37 -11.41
C ASP A 82 -6.31 -10.68 -12.16
N TYR A 83 -5.61 -9.76 -11.48
CA TYR A 83 -4.42 -9.10 -12.03
C TYR A 83 -3.14 -9.80 -11.58
N SER A 84 -2.21 -9.96 -12.51
CA SER A 84 -0.84 -10.43 -12.24
C SER A 84 0.15 -9.31 -12.45
N TRP A 85 1.12 -9.20 -11.55
CA TRP A 85 2.19 -8.23 -11.68
C TRP A 85 3.08 -8.60 -12.89
N PRO A 86 3.32 -7.68 -13.85
CA PRO A 86 3.92 -8.01 -15.14
C PRO A 86 5.43 -8.27 -15.07
N ASP A 87 6.16 -7.49 -14.27
CA ASP A 87 7.62 -7.47 -14.29
C ASP A 87 8.25 -8.01 -13.00
N PRO A 88 9.41 -8.67 -13.04
CA PRO A 88 10.19 -8.92 -11.83
C PRO A 88 10.48 -7.60 -11.06
N PRO A 89 10.48 -7.61 -9.71
CA PRO A 89 10.70 -6.41 -8.90
C PRO A 89 11.99 -5.62 -9.25
N GLU A 90 12.99 -6.32 -9.78
CA GLU A 90 14.31 -5.78 -10.17
C GLU A 90 14.25 -4.81 -11.34
N LEU A 91 13.29 -4.96 -12.26
CA LEU A 91 13.17 -4.14 -13.46
C LEU A 91 12.33 -2.87 -13.24
N THR A 92 11.94 -2.61 -12.01
CA THR A 92 10.93 -1.61 -11.71
C THR A 92 11.50 -0.18 -11.67
N LYS A 93 10.85 0.75 -12.40
CA LYS A 93 11.39 2.09 -12.72
C LYS A 93 11.08 3.20 -11.70
N TRP A 94 10.74 2.86 -10.45
CA TRP A 94 10.26 3.85 -9.48
C TRP A 94 11.34 4.72 -8.84
N ARG A 95 12.60 4.28 -8.87
CA ARG A 95 13.69 5.09 -8.33
C ARG A 95 13.86 6.31 -9.24
N PRO A 96 13.82 7.53 -8.69
CA PRO A 96 14.11 8.71 -9.50
C PRO A 96 15.55 8.63 -10.02
N ASP A 97 15.78 9.15 -11.23
CA ASP A 97 17.12 9.20 -11.83
C ASP A 97 18.13 9.91 -10.91
N ILE A 98 17.64 10.94 -10.22
CA ILE A 98 18.40 11.66 -9.19
C ILE A 98 17.94 11.15 -7.82
N PRO A 99 18.78 10.39 -7.10
CA PRO A 99 18.43 9.94 -5.75
C PRO A 99 18.33 11.13 -4.79
N ALA A 100 17.57 10.94 -3.70
CA ALA A 100 17.48 11.96 -2.66
C ALA A 100 18.86 12.26 -2.06
N PRO A 101 19.12 13.48 -1.53
CA PRO A 101 20.41 13.84 -0.94
C PRO A 101 20.92 12.84 0.11
N LEU A 102 20.02 12.27 0.92
CA LEU A 102 20.37 11.22 1.89
C LEU A 102 20.84 9.92 1.22
N GLY A 103 20.27 9.55 0.07
CA GLY A 103 20.71 8.40 -0.71
C GLY A 103 22.14 8.59 -1.24
N LEU A 104 22.44 9.78 -1.77
CA LEU A 104 23.79 10.16 -2.20
C LEU A 104 24.79 10.10 -1.05
N LEU A 105 24.46 10.70 0.10
CA LEU A 105 25.33 10.66 1.29
C LEU A 105 25.61 9.23 1.76
N ARG A 106 24.62 8.34 1.61
CA ARG A 106 24.71 6.93 2.00
C ARG A 106 25.55 6.11 1.03
N GLU A 107 25.50 6.42 -0.27
CA GLU A 107 26.40 5.85 -1.28
C GLU A 107 27.83 6.37 -1.13
N GLU A 108 27.99 7.64 -0.75
CA GLU A 108 29.30 8.27 -0.49
C GLU A 108 29.92 7.85 0.86
N GLY A 109 29.21 7.08 1.69
CA GLY A 109 29.67 6.68 3.03
C GLY A 109 29.82 7.85 4.02
N LYS A 110 29.16 8.99 3.74
CA LYS A 110 29.19 10.20 4.58
C LYS A 110 28.04 10.25 5.58
N VAL A 111 27.29 9.16 5.72
CA VAL A 111 26.28 9.03 6.76
C VAL A 111 27.01 8.79 8.07
N ASP A 112 26.80 9.67 9.03
CA ASP A 112 27.27 9.50 10.39
C ASP A 112 26.51 8.32 11.03
N GLU A 113 27.12 7.14 10.98
CA GLU A 113 26.53 5.91 11.50
C GLU A 113 26.28 5.99 13.01
N GLU A 114 27.10 6.72 13.75
CA GLU A 114 26.93 6.93 15.20
C GLU A 114 25.67 7.76 15.48
N LEU A 115 25.43 8.81 14.69
CA LEU A 115 24.19 9.59 14.76
C LEU A 115 22.98 8.76 14.34
N VAL A 116 23.10 7.90 13.33
CA VAL A 116 22.01 7.02 12.89
C VAL A 116 21.66 6.02 13.99
N GLU A 117 22.65 5.38 14.58
CA GLU A 117 22.47 4.39 15.63
C GLU A 117 21.90 5.00 16.91
N LYS A 118 22.37 6.19 17.28
CA LYS A 118 21.77 6.99 18.37
C LYS A 118 20.31 7.34 18.13
N ASN A 119 19.86 7.41 16.88
CA ASN A 119 18.47 7.71 16.54
C ASN A 119 17.62 6.46 16.24
N TYR A 120 18.21 5.27 16.21
CA TYR A 120 17.42 4.03 16.22
C TYR A 120 16.60 3.92 17.50
N ARG A 121 15.48 3.19 17.42
CA ARG A 121 14.74 2.80 18.63
C ARG A 121 15.67 1.97 19.51
N ASP A 122 15.47 2.05 20.82
CA ASP A 122 16.35 1.35 21.78
C ASP A 122 16.39 -0.16 21.51
N GLU A 123 15.31 -0.74 20.97
CA GLU A 123 15.18 -2.15 20.56
C GLU A 123 15.88 -2.51 19.23
N GLU A 124 16.33 -1.51 18.47
CA GLU A 124 16.98 -1.65 17.16
C GLU A 124 18.50 -1.35 17.21
N ARG A 125 19.05 -0.97 18.38
CA ARG A 125 20.49 -0.69 18.56
C ARG A 125 21.24 -1.97 18.90
N GLU A 126 22.37 -2.23 18.23
CA GLU A 126 23.21 -3.38 18.59
C GLU A 126 24.03 -3.08 19.85
N GLY A 127 23.97 -3.98 20.84
CA GLY A 127 24.82 -3.90 22.04
C GLY A 127 24.26 -3.18 23.27
N LEU A 128 22.96 -2.88 23.30
CA LEU A 128 22.20 -2.52 24.52
C LEU A 128 21.56 -3.73 25.19
#